data_AF-A0A3S8ZNR5-F1
#
_entry.id   AF-A0A3S8ZNR5-F1
#
_cell.length_a   1.000
_cell.length_b   1.000
_cell.length_c   1.000
_cell.angle_alpha   90.00
_cell.angle_beta   90.00
_cell.angle_gamma   90.00
#
_symmetry.space_group_name_H-M   'P 1'
#
loop_
_entity.id
_entity.type
_entity.pdbx_description
1 polymer ?
#
loop_
_entity_poly.entity_id
_entity_poly.type
_entity_poly.pdbx_seq_one_letter_code
_entity_poly.pdbx_strand_id
1 'polypeptide(L)'
;MKVKYLLLAVTYSVFSLPILAYSKPFDADANAILKEDVPCFFILPTTKALPPKVSVSILVYDIGGPTTEVWGVYYKTPTITPSTTQTCIAYDKATLAEEQSIGKKLEFSRPYSADIATEDFVARINFCLMKTASNQPFLTKTNGQGSCTLEPLNAHKESTFWQRLFK
;
A
#
# COMPACT_ATOMS: atom_id res chain seq x y z
N MET A 1 -37.08 34.08 -59.44
CA MET A 1 -36.00 33.95 -58.43
C MET A 1 -36.48 32.97 -57.36
N LYS A 2 -35.75 31.86 -57.13
CA LYS A 2 -36.09 30.86 -56.11
C LYS A 2 -34.89 30.72 -55.17
N VAL A 3 -35.04 31.17 -53.93
CA VAL A 3 -34.02 31.08 -52.88
C VAL A 3 -34.11 29.68 -52.26
N LYS A 4 -33.04 28.89 -52.38
CA LYS A 4 -32.90 27.58 -51.72
C LYS A 4 -32.19 27.79 -50.39
N TYR A 5 -32.88 27.50 -49.28
CA TYR A 5 -32.28 27.46 -47.95
C TYR A 5 -31.55 26.13 -47.77
N LEU A 6 -30.24 26.19 -47.52
CA LEU A 6 -29.39 25.05 -47.19
C LEU A 6 -29.30 24.95 -45.66
N LEU A 7 -29.93 23.95 -45.07
CA LEU A 7 -29.83 23.65 -43.63
C LEU A 7 -28.54 22.85 -43.38
N LEU A 8 -27.57 23.46 -42.69
CA LEU A 8 -26.40 22.77 -42.15
C LEU A 8 -26.78 22.12 -40.80
N ALA A 9 -26.82 20.80 -40.76
CA ALA A 9 -26.94 20.03 -39.53
C ALA A 9 -25.54 19.82 -38.91
N VAL A 10 -25.30 20.40 -37.74
CA VAL A 10 -24.09 20.19 -36.93
C VAL A 10 -24.31 18.97 -36.05
N THR A 11 -23.66 17.85 -36.36
CA THR A 11 -23.66 16.65 -35.51
C THR A 11 -22.50 16.72 -34.52
N TYR A 12 -22.80 17.04 -33.26
CA TYR A 12 -21.87 16.87 -32.15
C TYR A 12 -21.77 15.38 -31.80
N SER A 13 -20.74 14.71 -32.28
CA SER A 13 -20.36 13.38 -31.80
C SER A 13 -19.67 13.50 -30.43
N VAL A 14 -20.44 13.27 -29.38
CA VAL A 14 -19.93 13.15 -28.00
C VAL A 14 -19.22 11.80 -27.90
N PHE A 15 -17.89 11.80 -28.00
CA PHE A 15 -17.09 10.62 -27.70
C PHE A 15 -17.11 10.39 -26.18
N SER A 16 -18.05 9.55 -25.71
CA SER A 16 -17.97 8.97 -24.38
C SER A 16 -16.83 7.95 -24.36
N LEU A 17 -15.65 8.36 -23.89
CA LEU A 17 -14.60 7.41 -23.56
C LEU A 17 -15.13 6.48 -22.46
N PRO A 18 -15.01 5.14 -22.60
CA PRO A 18 -15.30 4.25 -21.50
C PRO A 18 -14.28 4.52 -20.40
N ILE A 19 -14.78 5.06 -19.28
CA ILE A 19 -14.04 5.06 -18.02
C ILE A 19 -13.91 3.58 -17.65
N LEU A 20 -12.78 2.99 -17.96
CA LEU A 20 -12.41 1.67 -17.47
C LEU A 20 -12.18 1.81 -15.96
N ALA A 21 -13.26 1.63 -15.21
CA ALA A 21 -13.19 1.43 -13.77
C ALA A 21 -12.39 0.14 -13.52
N TYR A 22 -11.13 0.31 -13.09
CA TYR A 22 -10.28 -0.78 -12.64
C TYR A 22 -10.77 -1.22 -11.26
N SER A 23 -11.56 -2.29 -11.19
CA SER A 23 -11.92 -2.90 -9.91
C SER A 23 -11.74 -4.41 -9.95
N LYS A 24 -10.59 -4.86 -9.46
CA LYS A 24 -10.63 -5.74 -8.31
C LYS A 24 -9.98 -4.98 -7.16
N PRO A 25 -10.73 -4.54 -6.13
CA PRO A 25 -10.07 -4.11 -4.91
C PRO A 25 -9.32 -5.32 -4.37
N PHE A 26 -8.11 -5.10 -3.87
CA PHE A 26 -7.37 -6.09 -3.07
C PHE A 26 -8.33 -6.82 -2.15
N ASP A 27 -8.23 -8.15 -2.05
CA ASP A 27 -9.25 -8.92 -1.34
C ASP A 27 -9.19 -8.71 0.19
N ALA A 28 -8.18 -7.96 0.66
CA ALA A 28 -7.90 -7.69 2.06
C ALA A 28 -7.14 -6.36 2.24
N ASP A 29 -7.31 -5.73 3.40
CA ASP A 29 -6.45 -4.62 3.82
C ASP A 29 -5.17 -5.17 4.47
N ALA A 30 -4.02 -4.59 4.15
CA ALA A 30 -2.79 -4.79 4.92
C ALA A 30 -2.57 -3.63 5.89
N ASN A 31 -1.68 -3.81 6.86
CA ASN A 31 -1.20 -2.75 7.72
C ASN A 31 0.31 -2.89 8.01
N ALA A 32 0.92 -1.82 8.51
CA ALA A 32 2.32 -1.78 8.89
C ALA A 32 2.53 -0.99 10.19
N ILE A 33 3.49 -1.44 10.99
CA ILE A 33 4.02 -0.70 12.15
C ILE A 33 5.52 -0.51 11.98
N LEU A 34 6.13 0.40 12.75
CA LEU A 34 7.58 0.41 12.86
C LEU A 34 8.02 -0.58 13.95
N LYS A 35 9.02 -1.39 13.63
CA LYS A 35 9.72 -2.26 14.56
C LYS A 35 11.21 -2.04 14.33
N GLU A 36 11.92 -1.52 15.34
CA GLU A 36 13.35 -1.14 15.19
C GLU A 36 13.57 -0.21 13.99
N ASP A 37 12.76 0.84 13.89
CA ASP A 37 12.81 1.88 12.85
C ASP A 37 12.58 1.42 11.40
N VAL A 38 12.17 0.17 11.18
CA VAL A 38 11.78 -0.34 9.85
C VAL A 38 10.30 -0.74 9.80
N PRO A 39 9.63 -0.61 8.63
CA PRO A 39 8.26 -1.09 8.47
C PRO A 39 8.16 -2.59 8.69
N CYS A 40 7.12 -3.03 9.38
CA CYS A 40 6.79 -4.42 9.65
C CYS A 40 5.36 -4.69 9.19
N PHE A 41 5.21 -5.51 8.16
CA PHE A 41 3.98 -5.68 7.39
C PHE A 41 3.17 -6.88 7.86
N PHE A 42 1.86 -6.71 7.92
CA PHE A 42 0.90 -7.77 8.25
C PHE A 42 -0.45 -7.53 7.59
N ILE A 43 -1.20 -8.60 7.38
CA ILE A 43 -2.54 -8.62 6.81
C ILE A 43 -3.53 -8.33 7.95
N LEU A 44 -4.51 -7.44 7.72
CA LEU A 44 -5.58 -7.24 8.69
C LEU A 44 -6.57 -8.41 8.65
N PRO A 45 -7.24 -8.74 9.78
CA PRO A 45 -8.24 -9.81 9.79
C PRO A 45 -9.29 -9.59 8.71
N THR A 46 -9.45 -10.58 7.83
CA THR A 46 -10.49 -10.58 6.80
C THR A 46 -11.64 -11.49 7.21
N THR A 47 -12.77 -11.43 6.51
CA THR A 47 -13.88 -12.39 6.70
C THR A 47 -13.49 -13.82 6.30
N LYS A 48 -12.39 -13.99 5.55
CA LYS A 48 -11.81 -15.29 5.22
C LYS A 48 -10.67 -15.61 6.18
N ALA A 49 -10.79 -16.73 6.88
CA ALA A 49 -9.65 -17.28 7.60
C ALA A 49 -8.56 -17.66 6.57
N LEU A 50 -7.36 -17.11 6.72
CA LEU A 50 -6.19 -17.58 5.99
C LEU A 50 -5.95 -19.05 6.34
N PRO A 51 -5.88 -19.96 5.36
CA PRO A 51 -5.51 -21.33 5.64
C PRO A 51 -4.10 -21.36 6.27
N PRO A 52 -3.86 -22.24 7.26
CA PRO A 52 -2.51 -22.40 7.80
C PRO A 52 -1.58 -22.91 6.68
N LYS A 53 -0.35 -22.36 6.63
CA LYS A 53 0.75 -22.81 5.73
C LYS A 53 0.55 -22.52 4.22
N VAL A 54 -0.21 -21.50 3.86
CA VAL A 54 -0.20 -21.00 2.47
C VAL A 54 1.08 -20.24 2.19
N SER A 55 1.57 -20.29 0.95
CA SER A 55 2.71 -19.48 0.55
C SER A 55 2.40 -17.99 0.73
N VAL A 56 3.40 -17.21 1.14
CA VAL A 56 3.29 -15.77 1.40
C VAL A 56 4.45 -15.08 0.71
N SER A 57 4.15 -14.06 -0.08
CA SER A 57 5.15 -13.11 -0.58
C SER A 57 4.84 -11.71 -0.07
N ILE A 58 5.90 -10.92 0.14
CA ILE A 58 5.78 -9.48 0.34
C ILE A 58 6.65 -8.78 -0.68
N LEU A 59 6.04 -7.89 -1.45
CA LEU A 59 6.73 -7.05 -2.42
C LEU A 59 6.52 -5.59 -2.06
N VAL A 60 7.60 -4.84 -1.95
CA VAL A 60 7.58 -3.41 -1.64
C VAL A 60 8.06 -2.63 -2.85
N TYR A 61 7.27 -1.64 -3.21
CA TYR A 61 7.47 -0.80 -4.38
C TYR A 61 7.61 0.66 -3.95
N ASP A 62 8.56 1.35 -4.56
CA ASP A 62 8.58 2.80 -4.60
C ASP A 62 7.57 3.28 -5.65
N ILE A 63 6.64 4.12 -5.21
CA ILE A 63 5.55 4.66 -6.03
C ILE A 63 5.62 6.20 -6.14
N GLY A 64 6.75 6.81 -5.76
CA GLY A 64 6.99 8.25 -5.90
C GLY A 64 7.34 8.69 -7.32
N GLY A 65 7.44 7.75 -8.26
CA GLY A 65 7.75 7.95 -9.66
C GLY A 65 7.36 6.70 -10.45
N PRO A 66 8.16 6.28 -11.45
CA PRO A 66 7.99 4.96 -12.05
C PRO A 66 8.01 3.88 -10.96
N THR A 67 7.00 3.02 -10.95
CA THR A 67 6.90 1.96 -9.93
C THR A 67 8.11 1.04 -10.06
N THR A 68 8.88 0.93 -8.98
CA THR A 68 10.06 0.06 -8.93
C THR A 68 10.07 -0.77 -7.67
N GLU A 69 10.38 -2.06 -7.80
CA GLU A 69 10.57 -2.93 -6.64
C GLU A 69 11.83 -2.50 -5.88
N VAL A 70 11.68 -2.34 -4.57
CA VAL A 70 12.75 -1.96 -3.65
C VAL A 70 13.08 -3.07 -2.66
N TRP A 71 12.17 -4.02 -2.46
CA TRP A 71 12.39 -5.22 -1.66
C TRP A 71 11.33 -6.28 -1.96
N GLY A 72 11.73 -7.55 -1.91
CA GLY A 72 10.84 -8.69 -2.05
C GLY A 72 11.27 -9.83 -1.13
N VAL A 73 10.29 -10.58 -0.63
CA VAL A 73 10.51 -11.80 0.15
C VAL A 73 9.44 -12.83 -0.16
N TYR A 74 9.82 -14.09 -0.15
CA TYR A 74 8.94 -15.23 -0.38
C TYR A 74 9.13 -16.33 0.66
N TYR A 75 7.99 -16.84 1.14
CA TYR A 75 7.85 -17.97 2.04
C TYR A 75 6.94 -19.00 1.38
N LYS A 76 7.45 -20.16 0.99
CA LYS A 76 6.61 -21.23 0.46
C LYS A 76 5.70 -21.86 1.51
N THR A 77 6.21 -22.02 2.73
CA THR A 77 5.47 -22.66 3.83
C THR A 77 5.76 -21.91 5.14
N PRO A 78 5.24 -20.69 5.32
CA PRO A 78 5.50 -19.91 6.53
C PRO A 78 5.01 -20.68 7.76
N THR A 79 5.82 -20.66 8.81
CA THR A 79 5.47 -21.24 10.12
C THR A 79 4.35 -20.46 10.79
N ILE A 80 4.27 -19.15 10.50
CA ILE A 80 3.27 -18.23 11.04
C ILE A 80 2.86 -17.25 9.94
N THR A 81 1.56 -17.05 9.76
CA THR A 81 1.02 -16.05 8.84
C THR A 81 1.20 -14.64 9.42
N PRO A 82 1.65 -13.64 8.64
CA PRO A 82 1.81 -12.27 9.12
C PRO A 82 0.45 -11.58 9.22
N SER A 83 -0.32 -11.87 10.26
CA SER A 83 -1.68 -11.35 10.45
C SER A 83 -1.84 -10.46 11.70
N THR A 84 -0.74 -10.21 12.41
CA THR A 84 -0.73 -9.38 13.62
C THR A 84 0.57 -8.57 13.72
N THR A 85 0.62 -7.60 14.64
CA THR A 85 1.84 -6.84 14.95
C THR A 85 2.96 -7.70 15.53
N GLN A 86 2.65 -8.86 16.12
CA GLN A 86 3.63 -9.78 16.70
C GLN A 86 4.24 -10.68 15.63
N THR A 87 3.45 -11.03 14.61
CA THR A 87 3.81 -11.96 13.54
C THR A 87 4.15 -11.26 12.22
N CYS A 88 4.20 -9.93 12.22
CA CYS A 88 4.55 -9.14 11.05
C CYS A 88 5.96 -9.46 10.54
N ILE A 89 6.15 -9.27 9.24
CA ILE A 89 7.46 -9.46 8.59
C ILE A 89 8.10 -8.09 8.43
N ALA A 90 9.27 -7.92 9.05
CA ALA A 90 10.02 -6.68 9.02
C ALA A 90 10.80 -6.52 7.71
N TYR A 91 10.73 -5.32 7.14
CA TYR A 91 11.44 -4.93 5.93
C TYR A 91 12.93 -5.23 6.05
N ASP A 92 13.48 -5.92 5.05
CA ASP A 92 14.89 -6.33 4.95
C ASP A 92 15.40 -7.20 6.12
N LYS A 93 14.49 -7.71 6.96
CA LYS A 93 14.81 -8.50 8.16
C LYS A 93 13.98 -9.79 8.22
N ALA A 94 13.59 -10.30 7.06
CA ALA A 94 12.84 -11.54 6.97
C ALA A 94 13.73 -12.73 7.35
N THR A 95 13.36 -13.45 8.42
CA THR A 95 14.02 -14.69 8.81
C THR A 95 13.27 -15.87 8.22
N LEU A 96 13.98 -16.95 7.88
CA LEU A 96 13.41 -18.21 7.38
C LEU A 96 12.67 -18.10 6.03
N ALA A 97 12.86 -17.01 5.31
CA ALA A 97 12.38 -16.88 3.93
C ALA A 97 13.13 -17.86 3.03
N GLU A 98 12.44 -18.38 2.01
CA GLU A 98 13.06 -19.19 0.96
C GLU A 98 13.85 -18.30 0.00
N GLU A 99 13.28 -17.15 -0.33
CA GLU A 99 13.90 -16.15 -1.19
C GLU A 99 13.71 -14.75 -0.60
N GLN A 100 14.75 -13.92 -0.70
CA GLN A 100 14.70 -12.52 -0.29
C GLN A 100 15.66 -11.70 -1.16
N SER A 101 15.20 -10.54 -1.61
CA SER A 101 16.07 -9.52 -2.21
C SER A 101 16.69 -8.64 -1.11
N ILE A 102 17.86 -8.06 -1.40
CA ILE A 102 18.44 -7.02 -0.52
C ILE A 102 17.53 -5.79 -0.59
N GLY A 103 17.04 -5.33 0.56
CA GLY A 103 16.19 -4.15 0.65
C GLY A 103 16.96 -2.88 0.32
N LYS A 104 16.43 -2.06 -0.59
CA LYS A 104 16.96 -0.71 -0.79
C LYS A 104 16.58 0.16 0.41
N LYS A 105 17.41 1.16 0.72
CA LYS A 105 17.10 2.10 1.79
C LYS A 105 15.80 2.86 1.46
N LEU A 106 14.83 2.82 2.39
CA LEU A 106 13.62 3.62 2.29
C LEU A 106 13.94 5.08 2.60
N GLU A 107 13.42 5.98 1.77
CA GLU A 107 13.58 7.43 1.89
C GLU A 107 12.42 8.04 2.66
N PHE A 108 12.73 9.06 3.45
CA PHE A 108 11.69 9.81 4.15
C PHE A 108 10.90 10.68 3.17
N SER A 109 9.60 10.85 3.42
CA SER A 109 8.67 11.61 2.56
C SER A 109 8.52 11.06 1.15
N ARG A 110 8.89 9.79 0.93
CA ARG A 110 8.67 9.07 -0.33
C ARG A 110 7.53 8.06 -0.15
N PRO A 111 6.60 7.97 -1.11
CA PRO A 111 5.48 7.04 -1.02
C PRO A 111 5.88 5.66 -1.52
N TYR A 112 5.42 4.65 -0.79
CA TYR A 112 5.66 3.25 -1.05
C TYR A 112 4.33 2.47 -1.05
N SER A 113 4.32 1.34 -1.74
CA SER A 113 3.27 0.32 -1.65
C SER A 113 3.89 -0.98 -1.18
N ALA A 114 3.21 -1.71 -0.30
CA ALA A 114 3.56 -3.08 0.05
C ALA A 114 2.39 -3.99 -0.28
N ASP A 115 2.67 -5.04 -1.05
CA ASP A 115 1.73 -6.10 -1.38
C ASP A 115 2.10 -7.32 -0.58
N ILE A 116 1.16 -7.85 0.20
CA ILE A 116 1.27 -9.13 0.87
C ILE A 116 0.37 -10.10 0.12
N ALA A 117 0.95 -11.01 -0.65
CA ALA A 117 0.21 -11.94 -1.49
C ALA A 117 0.31 -13.36 -0.94
N THR A 118 -0.81 -14.06 -1.02
CA THR A 118 -0.93 -15.51 -0.84
C THR A 118 -1.46 -16.14 -2.11
N GLU A 119 -1.61 -17.46 -2.15
CA GLU A 119 -2.22 -18.17 -3.28
C GLU A 119 -3.65 -17.69 -3.59
N ASP A 120 -4.38 -17.27 -2.55
CA ASP A 120 -5.82 -16.99 -2.64
C ASP A 120 -6.18 -15.51 -2.72
N PHE A 121 -5.27 -14.61 -2.31
CA PHE A 121 -5.52 -13.17 -2.33
C PHE A 121 -4.27 -12.31 -2.21
N VAL A 122 -4.45 -11.02 -2.51
CA VAL A 122 -3.45 -9.97 -2.29
C VAL A 122 -4.02 -8.92 -1.35
N ALA A 123 -3.27 -8.60 -0.28
CA ALA A 123 -3.50 -7.43 0.56
C ALA A 123 -2.52 -6.32 0.19
N ARG A 124 -2.95 -5.07 0.17
CA ARG A 124 -2.07 -3.92 -0.13
C ARG A 124 -2.11 -2.89 0.98
N ILE A 125 -0.98 -2.24 1.21
CA ILE A 125 -0.92 -0.97 1.93
C ILE A 125 -0.02 0.05 1.23
N ASN A 126 -0.53 1.27 1.10
CA ASN A 126 0.30 2.41 0.71
C ASN A 126 0.73 3.18 1.96
N PHE A 127 2.02 3.49 2.05
CA PHE A 127 2.60 4.12 3.23
C PHE A 127 3.72 5.09 2.86
N CYS A 128 4.05 5.97 3.79
CA CYS A 128 5.26 6.76 3.75
C CYS A 128 6.02 6.62 5.06
N LEU A 129 7.34 6.68 4.98
CA LEU A 129 8.19 6.84 6.15
C LEU A 129 8.42 8.34 6.38
N MET A 130 8.09 8.85 7.56
CA MET A 130 8.18 10.27 7.93
C MET A 130 9.00 10.42 9.21
N LYS A 131 9.37 11.66 9.54
CA LYS A 131 10.02 12.01 10.82
C LYS A 131 9.22 13.05 11.58
N THR A 132 9.09 12.87 12.88
CA THR A 132 8.54 13.89 13.77
C THR A 132 9.51 15.09 13.87
N ALA A 133 9.05 16.18 14.49
CA ALA A 133 9.93 17.31 14.83
C ALA A 133 11.11 16.90 15.75
N SER A 134 10.94 15.84 16.55
CA SER A 134 11.99 15.24 17.38
C SER A 134 12.86 14.21 16.65
N ASN A 135 12.79 14.15 15.32
CA ASN A 135 13.57 13.24 14.45
C ASN A 135 13.27 11.74 14.67
N GLN A 136 12.12 11.39 15.25
CA GLN A 136 11.67 10.00 15.40
C GLN A 136 10.92 9.54 14.15
N PRO A 137 11.18 8.34 13.62
CA PRO A 137 10.48 7.84 12.44
C PRO A 137 9.04 7.45 12.78
N PHE A 138 8.12 7.65 11.84
CA PHE A 138 6.74 7.17 11.93
C PHE A 138 6.17 6.89 10.53
N LEU A 139 5.09 6.10 10.47
CA LEU A 139 4.42 5.76 9.20
C LEU A 139 3.18 6.63 8.99
N THR A 140 3.04 7.16 7.78
CA THR A 140 1.84 7.89 7.34
C THR A 140 1.19 7.27 6.13
N LYS A 141 -0.04 7.69 5.85
CA LYS A 141 -0.76 7.30 4.64
C LYS A 141 -0.22 8.05 3.42
N THR A 142 -0.55 7.54 2.24
CA THR A 142 -0.48 8.30 0.99
C THR A 142 -1.83 8.94 0.68
N ASN A 143 -1.85 10.12 0.07
CA ASN A 143 -3.03 10.55 -0.67
C ASN A 143 -3.14 9.64 -1.90
N GLY A 144 -4.36 9.34 -2.38
CA GLY A 144 -4.57 8.41 -3.51
C GLY A 144 -3.93 8.84 -4.86
N GLN A 145 -3.11 9.89 -4.85
CA GLN A 145 -2.37 10.45 -5.98
C GLN A 145 -0.86 10.15 -5.91
N GLY A 146 -0.42 9.30 -4.97
CA GLY A 146 0.98 8.93 -4.83
C GLY A 146 1.83 10.03 -4.18
N SER A 147 1.30 10.73 -3.17
CA SER A 147 2.07 11.63 -2.31
C SER A 147 1.84 11.31 -0.84
N CYS A 148 2.81 11.61 0.01
CA CYS A 148 2.70 11.40 1.45
C CYS A 148 1.74 12.39 2.11
N THR A 149 0.99 11.93 3.11
CA THR A 149 0.23 12.80 4.00
C THR A 149 0.88 12.86 5.38
N LEU A 150 0.38 13.75 6.24
CA LEU A 150 0.73 13.79 7.65
C LEU A 150 -0.18 12.88 8.50
N GLU A 151 -1.17 12.21 7.90
CA GLU A 151 -2.06 11.32 8.63
C GLU A 151 -1.32 10.05 9.05
N PRO A 152 -1.28 9.71 10.35
CA PRO A 152 -0.66 8.47 10.80
C PRO A 152 -1.34 7.26 10.17
N LEU A 153 -0.54 6.28 9.75
CA LEU A 153 -1.03 5.03 9.19
C LEU A 153 -1.92 4.27 10.19
N ASN A 154 -1.61 4.39 11.48
CA ASN A 154 -2.26 3.68 12.59
C ASN A 154 -3.14 4.58 13.50
N ALA A 155 -3.73 5.65 12.95
CA ALA A 155 -4.47 6.67 13.73
C ALA A 155 -5.60 6.13 14.65
N HIS A 156 -6.05 4.89 14.47
CA HIS A 156 -7.08 4.26 15.31
C HIS A 156 -6.59 3.61 16.63
N LYS A 157 -5.29 3.57 16.93
CA LYS A 157 -4.78 2.92 18.17
C LYS A 157 -4.03 3.81 19.17
N GLU A 158 -3.86 5.10 18.90
CA GLU A 158 -3.08 5.99 19.77
C GLU A 158 -3.80 7.30 20.14
N SER A 159 -5.08 7.24 20.50
CA SER A 159 -5.80 8.41 21.00
C SER A 159 -5.19 9.01 22.29
N THR A 160 -4.25 8.33 22.94
CA THR A 160 -3.53 8.80 24.14
C THR A 160 -2.14 9.39 23.86
N PHE A 161 -1.48 9.06 22.75
CA PHE A 161 -0.12 9.56 22.46
C PHE A 161 -0.16 10.93 21.75
N TRP A 162 -1.02 11.07 20.74
CA TRP A 162 -1.15 12.30 19.96
C TRP A 162 -1.67 13.50 20.77
N GLN A 163 -2.51 13.26 21.78
CA GLN A 163 -3.00 14.34 22.67
C GLN A 163 -1.91 14.93 23.59
N ARG A 164 -0.76 14.26 23.76
CA ARG A 164 0.34 14.74 24.60
C ARG A 164 1.40 15.53 23.83
N LEU A 165 1.48 15.37 22.51
CA LEU A 165 2.49 16.04 21.68
C LEU A 165 2.08 17.42 21.15
N PHE A 166 0.78 17.75 21.22
CA PHE A 166 0.23 19.03 20.74
C PHE A 166 -0.42 19.87 21.86
N LYS A 167 0.02 19.68 23.12
CA LYS A 167 -0.36 20.52 24.26
C LYS A 167 0.83 21.29 24.80
#